data_AF-A0A1G6BG07-F1
#
_entry.id   AF-A0A1G6BG07-F1
#
_cell.length_a   1.000
_cell.length_b   1.000
_cell.length_c   1.000
_cell.angle_alpha   90.00
_cell.angle_beta   90.00
_cell.angle_gamma   90.00
#
_symmetry.space_group_name_H-M   'P 1'
#
loop_
_entity.id
_entity.type
_entity.pdbx_description
1 polymer ?
#
loop_
_entity_poly.entity_id
_entity_poly.type
_entity_poly.pdbx_seq_one_letter_code
_entity_poly.pdbx_strand_id
1 'polypeptide(L)'
;MMQLDKQIDNLTESIKSSDIYIRYIKAKDEMKKSPDKCSIANEFRMEMFRMHNSDDSDLKQQQDLFYRKMEMLNDPVITEFLEAELVLCRLMQKINYEIVSCLDFDLQL
;
A
#
# COMPACT_ATOMS: atom_id res chain seq x y z
N MET A 1 -24.50 11.80 -10.88
CA MET A 1 -24.01 10.81 -9.91
C MET A 1 -23.90 9.43 -10.55
N MET A 2 -25.00 8.81 -11.01
CA MET A 2 -25.03 7.42 -11.55
C MET A 2 -23.96 7.05 -12.61
N GLN A 3 -23.54 8.01 -13.45
CA GLN A 3 -22.53 7.76 -14.49
C GLN A 3 -21.09 7.81 -13.95
N LEU A 4 -20.83 8.65 -12.94
CA LEU A 4 -19.53 8.71 -12.26
C LEU A 4 -19.35 7.46 -11.39
N ASP A 5 -20.39 7.07 -10.65
CA ASP A 5 -20.39 5.85 -9.84
C ASP A 5 -20.06 4.62 -10.71
N LYS A 6 -20.66 4.53 -11.90
CA LYS A 6 -20.36 3.46 -12.87
C LYS A 6 -18.91 3.48 -13.37
N GLN A 7 -18.30 4.65 -13.55
CA GLN A 7 -16.89 4.75 -13.95
C GLN A 7 -15.94 4.35 -12.82
N ILE A 8 -16.29 4.69 -11.57
CA ILE A 8 -15.57 4.25 -10.38
C ILE A 8 -15.66 2.72 -10.24
N ASP A 9 -16.83 2.15 -10.48
CA ASP A 9 -17.02 0.69 -10.47
C ASP A 9 -16.16 0.00 -11.54
N ASN A 10 -16.18 0.52 -12.78
CA ASN A 10 -15.36 -0.02 -13.88
C ASN A 10 -13.85 0.08 -13.58
N LEU A 11 -13.40 1.20 -13.02
CA LEU A 11 -12.01 1.39 -12.63
C LEU A 11 -11.63 0.41 -11.50
N THR A 12 -12.52 0.24 -10.53
CA THR A 12 -12.33 -0.71 -9.42
C THR A 12 -12.25 -2.14 -9.93
N GLU A 13 -13.10 -2.54 -10.88
CA GLU A 13 -13.07 -3.85 -11.50
C GLU A 13 -11.78 -4.05 -12.31
N SER A 14 -11.35 -3.03 -13.05
CA SER A 14 -10.09 -3.05 -13.79
C SER A 14 -8.90 -3.25 -12.84
N ILE A 15 -8.86 -2.53 -11.71
CA ILE A 15 -7.83 -2.70 -10.68
C ILE A 15 -7.88 -4.12 -10.10
N LYS A 16 -9.07 -4.63 -9.76
CA LYS A 16 -9.24 -5.99 -9.22
C LYS A 16 -8.79 -7.09 -10.19
N SER A 17 -8.99 -6.87 -11.49
CA SER A 17 -8.55 -7.80 -12.54
C SER A 17 -7.06 -7.71 -12.87
N SER A 18 -6.37 -6.65 -12.41
CA SER A 18 -4.94 -6.46 -12.68
C SER A 18 -4.08 -7.52 -12.01
N ASP A 19 -2.99 -7.91 -12.69
CA ASP A 19 -1.99 -8.83 -12.13
C ASP A 19 -1.40 -8.32 -10.82
N ILE A 20 -1.31 -6.99 -10.66
CA ILE A 20 -0.81 -6.32 -9.46
C ILE A 20 -1.73 -6.63 -8.26
N TYR A 21 -3.04 -6.48 -8.43
CA TYR A 21 -4.00 -6.76 -7.37
C TYR A 21 -4.09 -8.26 -7.06
N ILE A 22 -4.10 -9.10 -8.10
CA ILE A 22 -4.12 -10.56 -7.94
C ILE A 22 -2.88 -11.05 -7.19
N ARG A 23 -1.69 -10.52 -7.51
CA ARG A 23 -0.43 -10.83 -6.81
C ARG A 23 -0.51 -10.44 -5.33
N TYR A 24 -1.02 -9.25 -5.04
CA TYR A 24 -1.23 -8.81 -3.65
C TYR A 24 -2.21 -9.72 -2.89
N ILE A 25 -3.32 -10.11 -3.50
CA ILE A 25 -4.30 -11.02 -2.85
C ILE A 25 -3.68 -12.38 -2.57
N LYS A 26 -2.92 -12.95 -3.52
CA LYS A 26 -2.21 -14.22 -3.32
C LYS A 26 -1.22 -14.13 -2.16
N ALA A 27 -0.36 -13.11 -2.16
CA ALA A 27 0.61 -12.90 -1.09
C ALA A 27 -0.08 -12.66 0.27
N LYS A 28 -1.22 -11.96 0.28
CA LYS A 28 -2.04 -11.73 1.48
C LYS A 28 -2.62 -13.03 2.04
N ASP A 29 -3.14 -13.89 1.17
CA ASP A 29 -3.72 -15.16 1.60
C ASP A 29 -2.63 -16.17 2.02
N GLU A 30 -1.44 -16.11 1.46
CA GLU A 30 -0.27 -16.85 1.96
C GLU A 30 0.19 -16.35 3.33
N MET A 31 0.23 -15.03 3.54
CA MET A 31 0.49 -14.43 4.85
C MET A 31 -0.53 -14.84 5.91
N LYS A 32 -1.82 -14.91 5.58
CA LYS A 32 -2.88 -15.35 6.52
C LYS A 32 -2.71 -16.79 7.01
N LYS A 33 -2.05 -17.65 6.24
CA LYS A 33 -1.77 -19.03 6.67
C LYS A 33 -0.74 -19.09 7.80
N SER A 34 -0.02 -17.98 8.05
CA SER A 34 1.00 -17.86 9.09
C SER A 34 0.62 -16.75 10.09
N PRO A 35 -0.15 -17.04 11.15
CA PRO A 35 -0.65 -16.03 12.08
C PRO A 35 0.47 -15.24 12.78
N ASP A 36 1.60 -15.89 13.10
CA ASP A 36 2.76 -15.23 13.72
C ASP A 36 3.37 -14.16 12.80
N LYS A 37 3.49 -14.46 11.51
CA LYS A 37 4.02 -13.52 10.49
C LYS A 37 3.05 -12.38 10.20
N CYS A 38 1.75 -12.68 10.23
CA CYS A 38 0.70 -11.68 10.03
C CYS A 38 0.71 -10.60 11.13
N SER A 39 0.96 -10.99 12.39
CA SER A 39 1.06 -10.02 13.50
C SER A 39 2.23 -9.05 13.28
N ILE A 40 3.39 -9.61 12.93
CA ILE A 40 4.63 -8.86 12.68
C ILE A 40 4.46 -7.86 11.53
N ALA A 41 3.90 -8.31 10.41
CA ALA A 41 3.65 -7.43 9.26
C ALA A 41 2.58 -6.37 9.55
N ASN A 42 1.57 -6.67 10.37
CA ASN A 42 0.54 -5.70 10.74
C ASN A 42 1.07 -4.61 11.68
N GLU A 43 1.93 -4.97 12.64
CA GLU A 43 2.67 -4.00 13.45
C GLU A 43 3.51 -3.07 12.56
N PHE A 44 4.25 -3.65 11.62
CA PHE A 44 5.06 -2.87 10.67
C PHE A 44 4.21 -1.89 9.83
N ARG A 45 3.04 -2.33 9.35
CA ARG A 45 2.10 -1.46 8.61
C ARG A 45 1.57 -0.31 9.46
N MET A 46 1.19 -0.57 10.71
CA MET A 46 0.74 0.48 11.63
C MET A 46 1.85 1.49 11.90
N GLU A 47 3.07 1.01 12.04
CA GLU A 47 4.24 1.84 12.35
C GLU A 47 4.65 2.70 11.12
N MET A 48 4.63 2.13 9.91
CA MET A 48 4.80 2.89 8.65
C MET A 48 3.68 3.92 8.46
N PHE A 49 2.43 3.57 8.75
CA PHE A 49 1.31 4.50 8.65
C PHE A 49 1.45 5.65 9.64
N ARG A 50 1.84 5.38 10.89
CA ARG A 50 2.13 6.43 11.87
C ARG A 50 3.25 7.34 11.37
N MET A 51 4.37 6.77 10.91
CA MET A 51 5.51 7.54 10.40
C MET A 51 5.12 8.44 9.22
N HIS A 52 4.35 7.94 8.25
CA HIS A 52 3.94 8.72 7.08
C HIS A 52 2.90 9.80 7.37
N ASN A 53 2.16 9.71 8.48
CA ASN A 53 1.17 10.73 8.88
C ASN A 53 1.69 11.70 9.94
N SER A 54 2.80 11.39 10.61
CA SER A 54 3.45 12.32 11.52
C SER A 54 4.41 13.22 10.74
N ASP A 55 4.15 14.52 10.72
CA ASP A 55 5.00 15.56 10.08
C ASP A 55 6.42 15.64 10.67
N ASP A 56 6.70 14.91 11.76
CA ASP A 56 7.93 14.99 12.56
C ASP A 56 8.46 13.58 12.92
N SER A 57 8.73 12.76 11.89
CA SER A 57 9.35 11.44 12.12
C SER A 57 10.84 11.60 12.43
N ASP A 58 11.23 11.35 13.68
CA ASP A 58 12.61 11.46 14.15
C ASP A 58 13.54 10.46 13.39
N LEU A 59 14.73 10.91 12.98
CA LEU A 59 15.64 10.14 12.10
C LEU A 59 16.02 8.77 12.70
N LYS A 60 16.05 8.66 14.04
CA LYS A 60 16.30 7.41 14.76
C LYS A 60 15.16 6.41 14.62
N GLN A 61 13.91 6.87 14.69
CA GLN A 61 12.75 6.01 14.47
C GLN A 61 12.74 5.46 13.04
N GLN A 62 13.13 6.29 12.06
CA GLN A 62 13.27 5.83 10.67
C GLN A 62 14.34 4.74 10.51
N GLN A 63 15.47 4.85 11.23
CA GLN A 63 16.53 3.84 11.20
C GLN A 63 16.09 2.53 11.86
N ASP A 64 15.44 2.58 13.02
CA ASP A 64 14.94 1.38 13.71
C ASP A 64 13.90 0.64 12.86
N LEU A 65 12.98 1.38 12.23
CA LEU A 65 12.03 0.83 11.26
C LEU A 65 12.72 0.20 10.04
N PHE A 66 13.82 0.78 9.58
CA PHE A 66 14.60 0.22 8.48
C PHE A 66 15.29 -1.09 8.87
N TYR A 67 15.90 -1.17 10.06
CA TYR A 67 16.50 -2.42 10.55
C TYR A 67 15.46 -3.51 10.74
N ARG A 68 14.32 -3.18 11.34
CA ARG A 68 13.20 -4.12 11.53
C ARG A 68 12.65 -4.60 10.19
N LYS A 69 12.58 -3.71 9.19
CA LYS A 69 12.23 -4.08 7.81
C LYS A 69 13.25 -5.06 7.22
N MET A 70 14.55 -4.83 7.39
CA MET A 70 15.59 -5.75 6.91
C MET A 70 15.48 -7.14 7.55
N GLU A 71 15.17 -7.22 8.85
CA GLU A 71 14.92 -8.50 9.51
C GLU A 71 13.68 -9.21 8.97
N MET A 72 12.60 -8.48 8.69
CA MET A 72 11.38 -9.03 8.08
C MET A 72 11.58 -9.48 6.62
N LEU A 73 12.48 -8.81 5.89
CA LEU A 73 12.83 -9.18 4.51
C LEU A 73 13.65 -10.49 4.41
N ASN A 74 14.11 -11.04 5.54
CA ASN A 74 14.69 -12.39 5.53
C ASN A 74 13.64 -13.48 5.31
N ASP A 75 12.36 -13.20 5.56
CA ASP A 75 11.29 -14.15 5.28
C ASP A 75 10.75 -13.94 3.86
N PRO A 76 10.86 -14.95 2.97
CA PRO A 76 10.40 -14.80 1.59
C PRO A 76 8.89 -14.55 1.48
N VAL A 77 8.10 -15.03 2.45
CA VAL A 77 6.64 -14.85 2.45
C VAL A 77 6.27 -13.41 2.83
N ILE A 78 6.97 -12.84 3.82
CA ILE A 78 6.76 -11.44 4.23
C ILE A 78 7.28 -10.49 3.15
N THR A 79 8.43 -10.81 2.55
CA THR A 79 9.03 -10.04 1.46
C THR A 79 8.10 -9.94 0.26
N GLU A 80 7.60 -11.06 -0.25
CA GLU A 80 6.69 -11.08 -1.39
C GLU A 80 5.41 -10.29 -1.10
N PHE A 81 4.88 -10.37 0.12
CA PHE A 81 3.73 -9.57 0.55
C PHE A 81 4.01 -8.08 0.57
N LEU A 82 5.11 -7.65 1.21
CA LEU A 82 5.48 -6.24 1.31
C LEU A 82 5.80 -5.64 -0.06
N GLU A 83 6.47 -6.40 -0.94
CA GLU A 83 6.74 -5.97 -2.32
C GLU A 83 5.44 -5.83 -3.14
N ALA A 84 4.56 -6.83 -3.08
CA ALA A 84 3.27 -6.77 -3.77
C ALA A 84 2.41 -5.61 -3.26
N GLU A 85 2.41 -5.36 -1.95
CA GLU A 85 1.75 -4.22 -1.33
C GLU A 85 2.33 -2.89 -1.78
N LEU A 86 3.66 -2.75 -1.83
CA LEU A 86 4.34 -1.53 -2.28
C LEU A 86 4.00 -1.21 -3.74
N VAL A 87 3.98 -2.23 -4.61
CA VAL A 87 3.61 -2.06 -6.03
C VAL A 87 2.14 -1.63 -6.15
N LEU A 88 1.23 -2.22 -5.37
CA LEU A 88 -0.17 -1.81 -5.34
C LEU A 88 -0.33 -0.38 -4.82
N CYS A 89 0.37 0.00 -3.75
CA CYS A 89 0.36 1.37 -3.22
C CYS A 89 0.82 2.39 -4.26
N ARG A 90 1.90 2.10 -5.00
CA ARG A 90 2.38 2.97 -6.09
C ARG A 90 1.38 3.09 -7.23
N LEU A 91 0.70 2.00 -7.59
CA LEU A 91 -0.37 2.04 -8.59
C LEU A 91 -1.51 2.95 -8.12
N MET A 92 -1.95 2.82 -6.87
CA MET A 92 -3.02 3.66 -6.31
C MET A 92 -2.62 5.12 -6.21
N GLN A 93 -1.38 5.42 -5.80
CA GLN A 93 -0.84 6.78 -5.78
C GLN A 93 -0.82 7.39 -7.19
N LYS A 94 -0.39 6.62 -8.20
CA LYS A 94 -0.42 7.06 -9.60
C LYS A 94 -1.85 7.35 -10.04
N ILE A 95 -2.79 6.45 -9.81
CA ILE A 95 -4.21 6.65 -10.19
C ILE A 95 -4.77 7.91 -9.52
N ASN A 96 -4.53 8.09 -8.22
CA ASN A 96 -4.99 9.27 -7.50
C ASN A 96 -4.35 10.55 -8.05
N TYR A 97 -3.04 10.53 -8.33
CA TYR A 97 -2.34 11.67 -8.91
C TYR A 97 -2.89 12.03 -10.28
N GLU A 98 -3.07 11.06 -11.17
CA GLU A 98 -3.62 11.28 -12.51
C GLU A 98 -5.04 11.88 -12.42
N ILE A 99 -5.91 11.29 -11.58
CA ILE A 99 -7.27 11.80 -11.36
C ILE A 99 -7.24 13.24 -10.85
N VAL A 100 -6.45 13.54 -9.82
CA VAL A 100 -6.37 14.88 -9.24
C VAL A 100 -5.71 15.87 -10.20
N SER A 101 -4.71 15.45 -10.98
CA SER A 101 -4.04 16.31 -11.96
C SER A 101 -4.90 16.64 -13.18
N CYS A 102 -5.81 15.73 -13.57
CA CYS A 102 -6.79 15.98 -14.62
C CYS A 102 -7.97 16.85 -14.15
N LEU A 103 -8.14 17.02 -12.85
CA LEU A 103 -9.12 17.91 -12.27
C LEU A 103 -8.47 19.28 -12.08
N ASP A 104 -8.93 20.29 -12.81
CA ASP A 104 -8.54 21.69 -12.57
C ASP A 104 -9.10 22.14 -11.22
N PHE A 105 -8.37 21.84 -10.15
CA PHE A 105 -8.51 22.55 -8.90
C PHE A 105 -7.79 23.87 -9.07
N ASP A 106 -8.53 24.98 -9.21
CA ASP A 106 -8.00 26.33 -9.02
C ASP A 106 -7.51 26.44 -7.56
N LEU A 107 -6.28 25.99 -7.32
CA LEU A 107 -5.55 26.17 -6.06
C LEU A 107 -4.87 27.55 -6.00
N GLN A 108 -5.31 28.49 -6.85
CA GLN A 108 -4.94 29.90 -6.80
C GLN A 108 -6.18 30.73 -6.47
N LEU A 109 -6.38 30.98 -5.17
CA LEU A 109 -7.09 32.15 -4.65
C LEU A 109 -6.14 32.90 -3.73
#